data_AF-W6TV92-F1
#
_entry.id   AF-W6TV92-F1
#
_cell.length_a   1.000
_cell.length_b   1.000
_cell.length_c   1.000
_cell.angle_alpha   90.00
_cell.angle_beta   90.00
_cell.angle_gamma   90.00
#
_symmetry.space_group_name_H-M   'P 1'
#
loop_
_entity.id
_entity.type
_entity.pdbx_description
1 polymer ?
#
loop_
_entity_poly.entity_id
_entity_poly.type
_entity_poly.pdbx_seq_one_letter_code
_entity_poly.pdbx_strand_id
1 'polypeptide(L)'
;MAYLGSPQHFFRSLYSNSIEEDGFIINKLVKAPNKNKRPDTLTDAKINFFSDIRGKQISLNTRKDSLSYWTMMKNKPDTLEVLTRGKVLTDTLVKQKLSSLKTLNYKDALYIVFKKERETRNYADYSGYKIERPPEYSRFQISLVYQLKSSINFYENGGIYDPGSLLYEGFWGYEKVADMVPMDYILPKTKD
;
A
#
# COMPACT_ATOMS: atom_id res chain seq x y z
N MET A 1 13.12 -5.86 -20.68
CA MET A 1 13.66 -4.72 -19.90
C MET A 1 12.90 -4.65 -18.59
N ALA A 2 13.37 -5.31 -17.52
CA ALA A 2 12.65 -5.44 -16.24
C ALA A 2 13.12 -4.43 -15.16
N TYR A 3 13.99 -3.49 -15.54
CA TYR A 3 14.62 -2.57 -14.59
C TYR A 3 13.82 -1.28 -14.39
N LEU A 4 13.37 -0.63 -15.47
CA LEU A 4 12.63 0.63 -15.38
C LEU A 4 11.34 0.43 -14.59
N GLY A 5 10.97 1.42 -13.78
CA GLY A 5 9.82 1.35 -12.88
C GLY A 5 9.94 0.36 -11.71
N SER A 6 10.92 -0.56 -11.68
CA SER A 6 11.04 -1.59 -10.64
C SER A 6 11.42 -1.03 -9.25
N PRO A 7 11.26 -1.82 -8.16
CA PRO A 7 11.78 -1.46 -6.84
C PRO A 7 13.27 -1.14 -6.86
N GLN A 8 14.07 -1.95 -7.57
CA GLN A 8 15.51 -1.74 -7.69
C GLN A 8 15.83 -0.38 -8.31
N HIS A 9 15.12 -0.01 -9.38
CA HIS A 9 15.29 1.29 -10.02
C HIS A 9 14.93 2.43 -9.06
N PHE A 10 13.81 2.32 -8.36
CA PHE A 10 13.42 3.29 -7.34
C PHE A 10 14.49 3.48 -6.26
N PHE A 11 15.00 2.40 -5.66
CA PHE A 11 16.01 2.49 -4.60
C PHE A 11 17.36 2.99 -5.12
N ARG A 12 17.73 2.67 -6.37
CA ARG A 12 18.92 3.25 -7.00
C ARG A 12 18.75 4.76 -7.16
N SER A 13 17.63 5.22 -7.71
CA SER A 13 17.31 6.64 -7.86
C SER A 13 17.26 7.36 -6.51
N LEU A 14 16.74 6.70 -5.48
CA LEU A 14 16.74 7.21 -4.11
C LEU A 14 18.17 7.34 -3.56
N TYR A 15 19.06 6.41 -3.92
CA TYR A 15 20.46 6.46 -3.55
C TYR A 15 21.20 7.61 -4.24
N SER A 16 21.00 7.83 -5.55
CA SER A 16 21.65 8.90 -6.32
C SER A 16 20.97 10.26 -6.20
N ASN A 17 19.86 10.37 -5.45
CA ASN A 17 19.01 11.56 -5.35
C ASN A 17 18.42 12.02 -6.71
N SER A 18 18.17 11.08 -7.63
CA SER A 18 17.66 11.31 -8.99
C SER A 18 16.18 10.89 -9.17
N ILE A 19 15.42 10.82 -8.07
CA ILE A 19 14.02 10.31 -8.05
C ILE A 19 13.12 11.00 -9.08
N GLU A 20 13.13 12.34 -9.12
CA GLU A 20 12.26 13.10 -10.02
C GLU A 20 12.68 12.95 -11.49
N GLU A 21 13.99 12.94 -11.74
CA GLU A 21 14.61 12.78 -13.07
C GLU A 21 14.32 11.38 -13.65
N ASP A 22 14.39 10.36 -12.80
CA ASP A 22 14.09 8.97 -13.15
C ASP A 22 12.58 8.73 -13.32
N GLY A 23 11.74 9.70 -12.94
CA GLY A 23 10.31 9.73 -13.23
C GLY A 23 9.43 9.22 -12.09
N PHE A 24 9.99 9.09 -10.89
CA PHE A 24 9.25 8.71 -9.69
C PHE A 24 8.65 9.94 -8.99
N ILE A 25 7.50 9.73 -8.35
CA ILE A 25 6.95 10.64 -7.35
C ILE A 25 6.76 9.83 -6.07
N ILE A 26 7.21 10.41 -4.95
CA ILE A 26 7.02 9.84 -3.62
C ILE A 26 5.97 10.69 -2.89
N ASN A 27 4.90 10.03 -2.45
CA ASN A 27 3.96 10.59 -1.49
C ASN A 27 3.95 9.72 -0.22
N LYS A 28 3.33 10.23 0.86
CA LYS A 28 3.12 9.46 2.09
C LYS A 28 1.68 9.01 2.18
N LEU A 29 1.47 7.76 2.56
CA LEU A 29 0.18 7.24 2.95
C LEU A 29 0.17 7.12 4.47
N VAL A 30 -0.66 7.90 5.14
CA VAL A 30 -0.71 7.98 6.61
C VAL A 30 -1.98 7.38 7.15
N LYS A 31 -1.91 6.71 8.31
CA LYS A 31 -3.09 6.18 8.98
C LYS A 31 -3.77 7.29 9.79
N ALA A 32 -4.96 7.69 9.36
CA ALA A 32 -5.77 8.71 10.03
C ALA A 32 -7.00 8.06 10.69
N PRO A 33 -7.47 8.59 11.85
CA PRO A 33 -8.71 8.10 12.46
C PRO A 33 -9.91 8.22 11.53
N ASN A 34 -10.73 7.17 11.48
CA ASN A 34 -11.94 7.14 10.68
C ASN A 34 -13.06 7.95 11.34
N LYS A 35 -13.19 9.23 10.97
CA LYS A 35 -14.24 10.12 11.50
C LYS A 35 -15.68 9.63 11.22
N ASN A 36 -15.85 8.73 10.26
CA ASN A 36 -17.15 8.15 9.93
C ASN A 36 -17.50 6.91 10.77
N LYS A 37 -16.57 6.42 11.60
CA LYS A 37 -16.83 5.34 12.58
C LYS A 37 -17.38 5.95 13.87
N ARG A 38 -18.38 5.31 14.45
CA ARG A 38 -18.94 5.69 15.77
C ARG A 38 -18.19 4.96 16.89
N PRO A 39 -18.13 5.51 18.12
CA PRO A 39 -17.50 4.82 19.24
C PRO A 39 -18.13 3.45 19.51
N ASP A 40 -17.30 2.46 19.83
CA ASP A 40 -17.76 1.08 20.05
C ASP A 40 -18.75 0.98 21.22
N THR A 41 -18.59 1.81 22.25
CA THR A 41 -19.54 1.89 23.37
C THR A 41 -20.96 2.25 22.91
N LEU A 42 -21.08 3.15 21.93
CA LEU A 42 -22.37 3.54 21.36
C LEU A 42 -22.92 2.46 20.44
N THR A 43 -22.09 1.88 19.57
CA THR A 43 -22.54 0.85 18.63
C THR A 43 -22.99 -0.40 19.36
N ASP A 44 -22.26 -0.84 20.40
CA ASP A 44 -22.61 -2.00 21.23
C ASP A 44 -23.92 -1.77 22.00
N ALA A 45 -24.09 -0.60 22.62
CA ALA A 45 -25.33 -0.25 23.31
C ALA A 45 -26.53 -0.28 22.36
N LYS A 46 -26.37 0.19 21.11
CA LYS A 46 -27.43 0.18 20.10
C LYS A 46 -27.71 -1.22 19.57
N ILE A 47 -26.69 -2.03 19.32
CA ILE A 47 -26.85 -3.42 18.92
C ILE A 47 -27.64 -4.17 20.00
N ASN A 48 -27.27 -4.04 21.27
CA ASN A 48 -27.97 -4.67 22.39
C ASN A 48 -29.43 -4.21 22.49
N PHE A 49 -29.69 -2.91 22.35
CA PHE A 49 -31.04 -2.34 22.35
C PHE A 49 -31.93 -2.91 21.23
N PHE A 50 -31.43 -3.01 20.00
CA PHE A 50 -32.23 -3.54 18.87
C PHE A 50 -32.29 -5.07 18.83
N SER A 51 -31.39 -5.76 19.54
CA SER A 51 -31.39 -7.22 19.69
C SER A 51 -32.37 -7.69 20.77
N ASP A 52 -32.72 -6.83 21.74
CA ASP A 52 -33.69 -7.19 22.76
C ASP A 52 -35.12 -7.20 22.21
N ILE A 53 -35.64 -8.41 22.02
CA ILE A 53 -37.01 -8.65 21.55
C ILE A 53 -38.07 -8.35 22.62
N ARG A 54 -37.68 -8.17 23.88
CA ARG A 54 -38.59 -7.95 25.02
C ARG A 54 -38.96 -6.49 25.25
N GLY A 55 -38.29 -5.53 24.61
CA GLY A 55 -38.47 -4.09 24.80
C GLY A 55 -39.33 -3.39 23.73
N LYS A 56 -40.55 -2.96 24.10
CA LYS A 56 -41.47 -2.02 23.40
C LYS A 56 -41.86 -2.30 21.94
N GLN A 57 -42.98 -1.69 21.50
CA GLN A 57 -43.56 -1.75 20.14
C GLN A 57 -42.65 -1.09 19.07
N ILE A 58 -41.50 -1.69 18.76
CA ILE A 58 -40.71 -1.35 17.58
C ILE A 58 -41.03 -2.38 16.50
N SER A 59 -41.36 -1.91 15.29
CA SER A 59 -41.62 -2.80 14.16
C SER A 59 -40.42 -3.73 13.89
N LEU A 60 -40.68 -4.96 13.44
CA LEU A 60 -39.62 -5.93 13.11
C LEU A 60 -38.69 -5.41 12.00
N ASN A 61 -39.25 -4.70 11.02
CA ASN A 61 -38.47 -4.12 9.91
C ASN A 61 -37.51 -3.03 10.40
N THR A 62 -37.97 -2.13 11.26
CA THR A 62 -37.13 -1.08 11.85
C THR A 62 -36.01 -1.67 12.71
N ARG A 63 -36.27 -2.77 13.44
CA ARG A 63 -35.24 -3.49 14.21
C ARG A 63 -34.18 -4.09 13.31
N LYS A 64 -34.59 -4.82 12.27
CA LYS A 64 -33.66 -5.45 11.31
C LYS A 64 -32.78 -4.41 10.64
N ASP A 65 -33.37 -3.34 10.12
CA ASP A 65 -32.65 -2.25 9.45
C ASP A 65 -31.65 -1.58 10.39
N SER A 66 -32.09 -1.22 11.60
CA SER A 66 -31.21 -0.62 12.62
C SER A 66 -30.07 -1.56 13.01
N LEU A 67 -30.33 -2.86 13.21
CA LEU A 67 -29.31 -3.84 13.56
C LEU A 67 -28.27 -3.97 12.44
N SER A 68 -28.71 -4.03 11.18
CA SER A 68 -27.81 -4.04 10.02
C SER A 68 -26.94 -2.78 9.96
N TYR A 69 -27.54 -1.60 10.14
CA TYR A 69 -26.80 -0.33 10.18
C TYR A 69 -25.72 -0.30 11.28
N TRP A 70 -26.09 -0.65 12.52
CA TRP A 70 -25.16 -0.59 13.65
C TRP A 70 -24.07 -1.67 13.57
N THR A 71 -24.40 -2.85 13.05
CA THR A 71 -23.42 -3.90 12.76
C THR A 71 -22.42 -3.45 11.68
N MET A 72 -22.90 -2.85 10.59
CA MET A 72 -22.04 -2.26 9.57
C MET A 72 -21.17 -1.16 10.15
N MET A 73 -21.71 -0.31 11.03
CA MET A 73 -20.97 0.77 11.69
C MET A 73 -19.85 0.25 12.59
N LYS A 74 -20.10 -0.82 13.35
CA LYS A 74 -19.12 -1.48 14.22
C LYS A 74 -17.98 -2.09 13.41
N ASN A 75 -18.30 -2.70 12.27
CA ASN A 75 -17.34 -3.35 11.38
C ASN A 75 -16.52 -2.36 10.52
N LYS A 76 -16.77 -1.04 10.62
CA LYS A 76 -15.90 -0.06 9.96
C LYS A 76 -14.50 -0.10 10.57
N PRO A 77 -13.44 0.12 9.76
CA PRO A 77 -12.08 0.18 10.27
C PRO A 77 -11.89 1.43 11.16
N ASP A 78 -11.05 1.30 12.19
CA ASP A 78 -10.73 2.41 13.11
C ASP A 78 -9.92 3.52 12.45
N THR A 79 -9.06 3.12 11.50
CA THR A 79 -8.21 4.03 10.75
C THR A 79 -8.43 3.84 9.26
N LEU A 80 -8.29 4.92 8.51
CA LEU A 80 -8.23 4.92 7.05
C LEU A 80 -6.84 5.36 6.62
N GLU A 81 -6.40 4.82 5.49
CA GLU A 81 -5.18 5.26 4.83
C GLU A 81 -5.46 6.50 3.99
N VAL A 82 -4.73 7.57 4.26
CA VAL A 82 -4.95 8.87 3.63
C VAL A 82 -3.69 9.31 2.90
N LEU A 83 -3.84 9.58 1.61
CA LEU A 83 -2.75 10.09 0.78
C LEU A 83 -2.44 11.54 1.16
N THR A 84 -1.23 11.79 1.65
CA THR A 84 -0.73 13.13 1.92
C THR A 84 0.06 13.65 0.73
N ARG A 85 -0.50 14.66 0.05
CA ARG A 85 0.11 15.33 -1.11
C ARG A 85 1.02 16.46 -0.63
N GLY A 86 2.22 16.11 -0.19
CA GLY A 86 3.29 17.07 0.12
C GLY A 86 4.59 16.55 -0.47
N LYS A 87 5.46 17.45 -0.96
CA LYS A 87 6.76 17.07 -1.48
C LYS A 87 7.54 16.35 -0.38
N VAL A 88 7.82 15.07 -0.59
CA VAL A 88 8.61 14.31 0.37
C VAL A 88 10.08 14.58 0.07
N LEU A 89 10.75 15.31 0.96
CA LEU A 89 12.17 15.56 0.85
C LEU A 89 12.93 14.24 1.08
N THR A 90 13.59 13.76 0.02
CA THR A 90 14.41 12.54 0.02
C THR A 90 15.48 12.59 1.10
N ASP A 91 16.09 13.77 1.32
CA ASP A 91 17.10 14.01 2.36
C ASP A 91 16.58 13.78 3.79
N THR A 92 15.27 13.92 4.02
CA THR A 92 14.66 13.62 5.33
C THR A 92 14.32 12.16 5.51
N LEU A 93 14.09 11.46 4.38
CA LEU A 93 13.77 10.04 4.36
C LEU A 93 15.02 9.17 4.49
N VAL A 94 16.13 9.60 3.89
CA VAL A 94 17.32 8.79 3.67
C VAL A 94 18.49 9.33 4.49
N LYS A 95 19.10 8.46 5.27
CA LYS A 95 20.32 8.77 6.05
C LYS A 95 21.46 7.88 5.59
N GLN A 96 22.65 8.45 5.41
CA GLN A 96 23.87 7.67 5.22
C GLN A 96 24.28 7.08 6.58
N LYS A 97 24.42 5.76 6.67
CA LYS A 97 24.83 5.08 7.92
C LYS A 97 26.24 4.49 7.86
N LEU A 98 26.61 3.93 6.70
CA LEU A 98 27.91 3.34 6.39
C LEU A 98 28.32 3.78 4.98
N SER A 99 29.60 3.69 4.59
CA SER A 99 30.04 4.20 3.27
C SER A 99 29.31 3.58 2.07
N SER A 100 28.82 2.34 2.19
CA SER A 100 28.18 1.58 1.10
C SER A 100 26.66 1.39 1.25
N LEU A 101 26.06 1.85 2.35
CA LEU A 101 24.64 1.63 2.67
C LEU A 101 23.95 2.93 3.08
N LYS A 102 22.79 3.17 2.46
CA LYS A 102 21.82 4.17 2.90
C LYS A 102 20.70 3.50 3.67
N THR A 103 20.15 4.24 4.62
CA THR A 103 19.05 3.81 5.48
C THR A 103 17.82 4.68 5.21
N LEU A 104 16.68 4.05 4.98
CA LEU A 104 15.36 4.66 4.83
C LEU A 104 14.51 4.32 6.07
N ASN A 105 13.78 5.32 6.58
CA ASN A 105 12.84 5.12 7.68
C ASN A 105 11.58 5.99 7.54
N TYR A 106 10.41 5.37 7.64
CA TYR A 106 9.10 6.01 7.65
C TYR A 106 8.11 5.15 8.45
N LYS A 107 7.01 5.76 8.94
CA LYS A 107 6.09 5.11 9.89
C LYS A 107 5.06 4.21 9.24
N ASP A 108 4.40 4.71 8.21
CA ASP A 108 3.22 4.07 7.61
C ASP A 108 3.63 3.46 6.25
N ALA A 109 3.25 4.08 5.13
CA ALA A 109 3.68 3.64 3.82
C ALA A 109 4.14 4.79 2.91
N LEU A 110 5.01 4.45 1.97
CA LEU A 110 5.29 5.29 0.82
C LEU A 110 4.35 4.93 -0.33
N TYR A 111 3.78 5.95 -0.93
CA TYR A 111 2.95 5.85 -2.13
C TYR A 111 3.80 6.28 -3.32
N ILE A 112 4.24 5.31 -4.12
CA ILE A 112 5.17 5.50 -5.21
C ILE A 112 4.42 5.51 -6.53
N VAL A 113 4.62 6.56 -7.31
CA VAL A 113 4.08 6.66 -8.68
C VAL A 113 5.24 6.68 -9.66
N PHE A 114 5.21 5.81 -10.67
CA PHE A 114 6.17 5.83 -11.77
C PHE A 114 5.52 6.40 -13.02
N LYS A 115 5.94 7.58 -13.46
CA LYS A 115 5.28 8.34 -14.54
C LYS A 115 5.69 7.95 -15.95
N LYS A 116 6.82 7.27 -16.11
CA LYS A 116 7.38 6.97 -17.43
C LYS A 116 6.74 5.75 -18.08
N GLU A 117 5.86 5.05 -17.37
CA GLU A 117 5.17 3.87 -17.89
C GLU A 117 3.72 3.79 -17.39
N ARG A 118 2.88 3.13 -18.19
CA ARG A 118 1.48 2.88 -17.86
C ARG A 118 1.35 1.51 -17.23
N GLU A 119 0.31 1.33 -16.42
CA GLU A 119 -0.05 0.00 -15.94
C GLU A 119 -0.40 -0.90 -17.14
N THR A 120 0.03 -2.16 -17.05
CA THR A 120 -0.30 -3.18 -18.05
C THR A 120 -1.81 -3.47 -18.01
N ARG A 121 -2.40 -3.82 -19.16
CA ARG A 121 -3.83 -4.23 -19.19
C ARG A 121 -4.09 -5.42 -18.28
N ASN A 122 -3.14 -6.35 -18.19
CA ASN A 122 -3.29 -7.52 -17.32
C ASN A 122 -3.43 -7.13 -15.85
N TYR A 123 -2.62 -6.19 -15.36
CA TYR A 123 -2.76 -5.66 -14.02
C TYR A 123 -4.07 -4.89 -13.85
N ALA A 124 -4.39 -3.97 -14.77
CA ALA A 124 -5.53 -3.07 -14.65
C ALA A 124 -6.89 -3.79 -14.74
N ASP A 125 -7.01 -4.78 -15.63
CA ASP A 125 -8.29 -5.42 -15.94
C ASP A 125 -8.50 -6.72 -15.15
N TYR A 126 -7.43 -7.44 -14.77
CA TYR A 126 -7.53 -8.79 -14.21
C TYR A 126 -6.96 -8.97 -12.80
N SER A 127 -6.26 -8.00 -12.22
CA SER A 127 -5.74 -8.16 -10.84
C SER A 127 -6.83 -8.17 -9.77
N GLY A 128 -8.03 -7.65 -10.07
CA GLY A 128 -9.12 -7.48 -9.10
C GLY A 128 -8.80 -6.49 -7.96
N TYR A 129 -7.64 -5.86 -8.01
CA TYR A 129 -7.09 -5.03 -6.94
C TYR A 129 -6.85 -3.61 -7.45
N LYS A 130 -7.28 -2.61 -6.67
CA LYS A 130 -7.17 -1.20 -7.06
C LYS A 130 -6.78 -0.33 -5.88
N ILE A 131 -5.62 0.31 -6.00
CA ILE A 131 -5.20 1.37 -5.07
C ILE A 131 -6.02 2.62 -5.34
N GLU A 132 -6.63 3.17 -4.28
CA GLU A 132 -7.27 4.48 -4.31
C GLU A 132 -6.26 5.54 -4.75
N ARG A 133 -6.63 6.30 -5.78
CA ARG A 133 -5.70 7.22 -6.44
C ARG A 133 -6.39 8.46 -6.96
N PRO A 134 -5.72 9.62 -6.90
CA PRO A 134 -6.18 10.82 -7.59
C PRO A 134 -6.31 10.62 -9.11
N PRO A 135 -7.20 11.36 -9.79
CA PRO A 135 -7.38 11.25 -11.24
C PRO A 135 -6.10 11.45 -12.06
N GLU A 136 -5.18 12.30 -11.60
CA GLU A 136 -3.90 12.57 -12.27
C GLU A 136 -2.95 11.36 -12.28
N TYR A 137 -3.11 10.42 -11.34
CA TYR A 137 -2.30 9.20 -11.27
C TYR A 137 -2.98 7.98 -11.91
N SER A 138 -4.19 8.14 -12.46
CA SER A 138 -5.01 7.05 -13.00
C SER A 138 -4.33 6.15 -14.02
N ARG A 139 -3.37 6.68 -14.79
CA ARG A 139 -2.72 5.98 -15.92
C ARG A 139 -1.33 5.43 -15.62
N PHE A 140 -0.77 5.74 -14.45
CA PHE A 140 0.61 5.44 -14.09
C PHE A 140 0.68 4.21 -13.19
N GLN A 141 1.84 3.57 -13.16
CA GLN A 141 2.11 2.48 -12.22
C GLN A 141 2.19 3.03 -10.80
N ILE A 142 1.44 2.40 -9.90
CA ILE A 142 1.40 2.76 -8.49
C ILE A 142 1.75 1.56 -7.64
N SER A 143 2.67 1.78 -6.70
CA SER A 143 3.08 0.79 -5.72
C SER A 143 3.09 1.41 -4.34
N LEU A 144 2.59 0.67 -3.34
CA LEU A 144 2.72 1.02 -1.94
C LEU A 144 3.89 0.23 -1.35
N VAL A 145 4.68 0.89 -0.52
CA VAL A 145 5.82 0.28 0.15
C VAL A 145 5.62 0.45 1.65
N TYR A 146 5.45 -0.65 2.35
CA TYR A 146 5.34 -0.69 3.80
C TYR A 146 6.64 -1.16 4.41
N GLN A 147 7.00 -0.51 5.50
CA GLN A 147 8.15 -0.88 6.30
C GLN A 147 7.74 -1.91 7.35
N LEU A 148 8.32 -3.11 7.29
CA LEU A 148 8.05 -4.20 8.25
C LEU A 148 9.06 -4.24 9.41
N LYS A 149 10.24 -3.64 9.22
CA LYS A 149 11.31 -3.55 10.22
C LYS A 149 11.71 -2.10 10.45
N SER A 150 12.24 -1.75 11.62
CA SER A 150 12.53 -0.36 12.02
C SER A 150 13.58 0.38 11.17
N SER A 151 14.34 -0.31 10.32
CA SER A 151 15.39 0.27 9.48
C SER A 151 15.47 -0.49 8.16
N ILE A 152 15.30 0.23 7.05
CA ILE A 152 15.45 -0.32 5.70
C ILE A 152 16.82 0.09 5.18
N ASN A 153 17.72 -0.87 4.94
CA ASN A 153 19.03 -0.58 4.38
C ASN A 153 19.09 -1.02 2.93
N PHE A 154 19.73 -0.21 2.08
CA PHE A 154 19.87 -0.49 0.66
C PHE A 154 21.20 0.00 0.11
N TYR A 155 21.68 -0.72 -0.90
CA TYR A 155 22.96 -0.48 -1.57
C TYR A 155 22.83 0.54 -2.71
N GLU A 156 23.96 1.03 -3.19
CA GLU A 156 24.05 1.95 -4.33
C GLU A 156 23.37 1.44 -5.60
N ASN A 157 23.44 0.13 -5.86
CA ASN A 157 22.79 -0.45 -7.02
C ASN A 157 21.25 -0.50 -6.92
N GLY A 158 20.67 -0.15 -5.76
CA GLY A 158 19.24 -0.24 -5.44
C GLY A 158 18.81 -1.51 -4.70
N GLY A 159 19.76 -2.39 -4.39
CA GLY A 159 19.49 -3.67 -3.75
C GLY A 159 19.10 -3.48 -2.29
N ILE A 160 18.01 -4.13 -1.86
CA ILE A 160 17.61 -4.13 -0.45
C ILE A 160 18.48 -5.12 0.32
N TYR A 161 19.09 -4.65 1.41
CA TYR A 161 19.97 -5.46 2.28
C TYR A 161 19.22 -6.65 2.90
N ASP A 162 18.01 -6.40 3.38
CA ASP A 162 17.14 -7.40 4.00
C ASP A 162 15.82 -7.45 3.22
N PRO A 163 15.63 -8.40 2.29
CA PRO A 163 14.44 -8.48 1.45
C PRO A 163 13.12 -8.59 2.24
N GLY A 164 13.16 -9.12 3.48
CA GLY A 164 11.99 -9.25 4.36
C GLY A 164 11.68 -7.99 5.17
N SER A 165 12.43 -6.91 4.97
CA SER A 165 12.20 -5.64 5.67
C SER A 165 11.08 -4.78 5.04
N LEU A 166 10.67 -5.10 3.80
CA LEU A 166 9.66 -4.35 3.04
C LEU A 166 8.53 -5.26 2.57
N LEU A 167 7.31 -4.73 2.58
CA LEU A 167 6.17 -5.29 1.88
C LEU A 167 5.81 -4.38 0.70
N TYR A 168 5.63 -4.99 -0.47
CA TYR A 168 5.20 -4.30 -1.69
C TYR A 168 3.75 -4.64 -1.99
N GLU A 169 2.95 -3.61 -2.25
CA GLU A 169 1.56 -3.74 -2.68
C GLU A 169 1.36 -2.92 -3.97
N GLY A 170 0.34 -3.26 -4.76
CA GLY A 170 0.12 -2.65 -6.07
C GLY A 170 0.96 -3.29 -7.17
N PHE A 171 1.42 -2.47 -8.10
CA PHE A 171 2.07 -2.94 -9.32
C PHE A 171 3.32 -3.78 -9.02
N TRP A 172 4.19 -3.35 -8.10
CA TRP A 172 5.39 -4.11 -7.74
C TRP A 172 5.08 -5.45 -7.05
N GLY A 173 4.01 -5.52 -6.28
CA GLY A 173 3.57 -6.79 -5.68
C GLY A 173 3.06 -7.75 -6.75
N TYR A 174 2.27 -7.24 -7.70
CA TYR A 174 1.77 -8.01 -8.84
C TYR A 174 2.91 -8.57 -9.69
N GLU A 175 3.83 -7.73 -10.17
CA GLU A 175 4.95 -8.15 -11.01
C GLU A 175 5.81 -9.20 -10.30
N LYS A 176 6.08 -9.01 -9.00
CA LYS A 176 6.84 -10.00 -8.21
C LYS A 176 6.18 -11.37 -8.21
N VAL A 177 4.85 -11.45 -8.15
CA VAL A 177 4.13 -12.74 -8.15
C VAL A 177 3.93 -13.26 -9.57
N ALA A 178 3.67 -12.39 -10.54
CA ALA A 178 3.50 -12.75 -11.94
C ALA A 178 4.78 -13.32 -12.57
N ASP A 179 5.94 -12.81 -12.16
CA ASP A 179 7.26 -13.26 -12.62
C ASP A 179 7.83 -14.42 -11.78
N MET A 180 7.12 -14.89 -10.74
CA MET A 180 7.58 -16.04 -9.98
C MET A 180 7.52 -17.29 -10.85
N VAL A 181 8.65 -17.98 -10.92
CA VAL A 181 8.72 -19.32 -11.48
C VAL A 181 8.34 -20.35 -10.41
N PRO A 182 7.71 -21.48 -10.80
CA PRO A 182 7.52 -22.62 -9.92
C PRO A 182 8.84 -23.10 -9.32
N MET A 183 8.77 -23.70 -8.12
CA MET A 183 9.96 -24.21 -7.43
C MET A 183 10.70 -25.30 -8.23
N ASP A 184 9.95 -26.05 -9.03
CA ASP A 184 10.43 -27.14 -9.88
C ASP A 184 10.73 -26.71 -11.33
N TYR A 185 10.88 -25.41 -11.58
CA TYR A 185 11.18 -24.91 -12.92
C TYR A 185 12.53 -25.43 -13.43
N ILE A 186 12.51 -26.16 -14.55
CA ILE A 186 13.71 -26.66 -15.25
C ILE A 186 14.00 -25.74 -16.44
N LEU A 187 15.23 -25.23 -16.51
CA LEU A 187 15.65 -24.43 -17.66
C LEU A 187 15.58 -25.26 -18.95
N PRO A 188 14.98 -24.74 -20.04
CA PRO A 188 15.02 -25.41 -21.32
C PRO A 188 16.48 -25.54 -21.77
N LYS A 189 16.90 -26.75 -22.14
CA LYS A 189 18.24 -26.99 -22.69
C LYS A 189 18.41 -26.11 -23.93
N THR A 190 19.41 -25.25 -23.91
CA THR A 190 19.83 -24.48 -25.09
C THR A 190 20.10 -25.47 -26.22
N LYS A 191 19.42 -25.30 -27.35
CA LYS A 191 19.84 -25.98 -28.58
C LYS A 191 21.12 -25.29 -29.03
N ASP A 192 22.21 -26.07 -29.07
CA ASP A 192 23.47 -25.70 -29.71
C ASP A 192 23.28 -25.45 -31.21
#